data_AF-A0A1I3PLR9-F1
#
_entry.id   AF-A0A1I3PLR9-F1
#
_cell.length_a   1.000
_cell.length_b   1.000
_cell.length_c   1.000
_cell.angle_alpha   90.00
_cell.angle_beta   90.00
_cell.angle_gamma   90.00
#
_symmetry.space_group_name_H-M   'P 1'
#
loop_
_entity.id
_entity.type
_entity.pdbx_description
1 polymer ?
#
loop_
_entity_poly.entity_id
_entity_poly.type
_entity_poly.pdbx_seq_one_letter_code
_entity_poly.pdbx_strand_id
1 'polypeptide(L)'
;MNKTEISEIIKTKHLKLRKWSLIEHYFLVILFLSMPMVYLIGIVESIIENNTIVYDKAMSEIGFALISLFIAIIFLIIKRKAIKFKTIDLKVSKQDFDKAVELTQTELDWLILEKNSKYVIAFSKNNFGGFSETIRIIKKHNLILINSIGSPYSMPLSGRNEENIETFKQNLTKANVQHRV
;
A
#
# COMPACT_ATOMS: atom_id res chain seq x y z
N MET A 1 -16.03 -1.74 6.66
CA MET A 1 -15.59 -0.30 6.59
C MET A 1 -16.71 0.62 7.05
N ASN A 2 -16.42 1.77 7.67
CA ASN A 2 -17.48 2.71 8.10
C ASN A 2 -17.77 3.80 7.04
N LYS A 3 -18.92 4.50 7.15
CA LYS A 3 -19.33 5.52 6.17
C LYS A 3 -18.34 6.70 6.06
N THR A 4 -17.75 7.11 7.19
CA THR A 4 -16.79 8.20 7.27
C THR A 4 -15.48 7.85 6.57
N GLU A 5 -15.00 6.63 6.74
CA GLU A 5 -13.80 6.10 6.08
C GLU A 5 -14.00 6.05 4.56
N ILE A 6 -15.17 5.59 4.09
CA ILE A 6 -15.50 5.57 2.67
C ILE A 6 -15.53 6.99 2.09
N SER A 7 -16.15 7.96 2.78
CA SER A 7 -16.21 9.34 2.29
C SER A 7 -14.83 9.99 2.25
N GLU A 8 -13.99 9.74 3.25
CA GLU A 8 -12.60 10.19 3.27
C GLU A 8 -11.80 9.58 2.11
N ILE A 9 -11.88 8.28 1.87
CA ILE A 9 -11.19 7.62 0.75
C ILE A 9 -11.67 8.17 -0.59
N ILE A 10 -12.97 8.41 -0.75
CA ILE A 10 -13.51 9.01 -1.97
C ILE A 10 -12.95 10.41 -2.20
N LYS A 11 -12.75 11.20 -1.13
CA LYS A 11 -12.21 12.57 -1.21
C LYS A 11 -10.71 12.58 -1.46
N THR A 12 -9.94 11.79 -0.73
CA THR A 12 -8.47 11.83 -0.74
C THR A 12 -7.85 10.87 -1.76
N LYS A 13 -8.60 9.85 -2.22
CA LYS A 13 -8.10 8.70 -2.99
C LYS A 13 -7.00 7.91 -2.26
N HIS A 14 -6.89 8.04 -0.94
CA HIS A 14 -5.88 7.36 -0.14
C HIS A 14 -6.54 6.62 1.02
N LEU A 15 -6.00 5.45 1.35
CA LEU A 15 -6.39 4.73 2.56
C LEU A 15 -5.89 5.48 3.79
N LYS A 16 -6.80 5.85 4.68
CA LYS A 16 -6.45 6.41 5.99
C LYS A 16 -6.11 5.26 6.94
N LEU A 17 -4.82 5.08 7.20
CA LEU A 17 -4.35 4.09 8.16
C LEU A 17 -4.62 4.56 9.60
N ARG A 18 -5.00 3.64 10.47
CA ARG A 18 -5.05 3.88 11.93
C ARG A 18 -3.62 4.11 12.43
N LYS A 19 -3.46 4.86 13.52
CA LYS A 19 -2.15 5.22 14.11
C LYS A 19 -1.15 4.04 14.18
N TRP A 20 -1.57 2.90 14.74
CA TRP A 20 -0.70 1.72 14.86
C TRP A 20 -0.37 1.07 13.51
N SER A 21 -1.37 0.91 12.64
CA SER A 21 -1.17 0.39 11.28
C SER A 21 -0.30 1.32 10.42
N LEU A 22 -0.29 2.62 10.70
CA LEU A 22 0.60 3.59 10.06
C LEU A 22 2.06 3.31 10.44
N ILE A 23 2.32 3.08 11.74
CA ILE A 23 3.66 2.73 12.23
C ILE A 23 4.13 1.42 11.59
N GLU A 24 3.30 0.39 11.60
CA GLU A 24 3.60 -0.91 10.98
C GLU A 24 3.89 -0.76 9.48
N HIS A 25 3.06 -0.02 8.75
CA HIS A 25 3.21 0.18 7.31
C HIS A 25 4.53 0.87 6.94
N TYR A 26 4.98 1.82 7.77
CA TYR A 26 6.21 2.59 7.59
C TYR A 26 7.37 2.09 8.45
N PHE A 27 7.27 0.92 9.10
CA PHE A 27 8.29 0.43 10.05
C PHE A 27 9.69 0.38 9.44
N LEU A 28 9.83 -0.15 8.22
CA LEU A 28 11.12 -0.18 7.52
C LEU A 28 11.66 1.23 7.25
N VAL A 29 10.79 2.18 6.89
CA VAL A 29 11.21 3.58 6.69
C VAL A 29 11.75 4.17 7.99
N ILE A 30 11.04 3.95 9.11
CA ILE A 30 11.47 4.40 10.43
C ILE A 30 12.80 3.77 10.82
N LEU A 31 12.98 2.47 10.58
CA LEU A 31 14.21 1.73 10.86
C LEU A 31 15.41 2.27 10.06
N PHE A 32 15.25 2.53 8.76
CA PHE A 32 16.34 3.07 7.95
C PHE A 32 16.59 4.57 8.20
N LEU A 33 15.61 5.32 8.69
CA LEU A 33 15.78 6.71 9.12
C LEU A 33 16.43 6.85 10.50
N SER A 34 16.32 5.85 11.38
CA SER A 34 16.94 5.94 12.71
C SER A 34 18.48 5.94 12.62
N MET A 35 19.06 5.23 11.65
CA MET A 35 20.51 5.18 11.42
C MET A 35 21.15 6.56 11.19
N PRO A 36 20.75 7.36 10.18
CA PRO A 36 21.31 8.70 9.99
C PRO A 36 20.99 9.64 11.16
N MET A 37 19.90 9.41 11.90
CA MET A 37 19.56 10.22 13.07
C MET A 37 20.52 9.96 14.24
N VAL A 38 20.88 8.71 14.51
CA VAL A 38 21.89 8.34 15.51
C VAL A 38 23.26 8.93 15.13
N TYR A 39 23.64 8.85 13.84
CA TYR A 39 24.87 9.48 13.35
C TYR A 39 24.89 10.99 13.57
N LEU A 40 23.79 11.67 13.25
CA LEU A 40 23.68 13.12 13.44
C LEU A 40 23.81 13.52 14.91
N ILE A 41 23.18 12.77 15.81
CA ILE A 41 23.30 12.99 17.26
C ILE A 41 24.77 12.85 17.70
N GLY A 42 25.44 11.78 17.29
CA GLY A 42 26.87 11.57 17.64
C GLY A 42 27.79 12.66 17.09
N ILE A 43 27.52 13.19 15.88
CA ILE A 43 28.26 14.32 15.33
C ILE A 43 28.04 15.58 16.19
N VAL A 44 26.79 15.90 16.53
CA VAL A 44 26.47 17.08 17.36
C VAL A 44 27.12 16.98 18.74
N GLU A 45 27.04 15.83 19.39
CA GLU A 45 27.69 15.57 20.69
C GLU A 45 29.20 15.75 20.59
N SER A 46 29.84 15.19 19.56
CA SER A 46 31.29 15.33 19.37
C SER A 46 31.75 16.77 19.17
N ILE A 47 30.94 17.61 18.52
CA ILE A 47 31.21 19.04 18.33
C ILE A 47 31.11 19.77 19.67
N ILE A 48 30.08 19.47 20.48
CA ILE A 48 29.88 20.08 21.80
C ILE A 48 31.04 19.73 22.74
N GLU A 49 31.50 18.48 22.70
CA GLU A 49 32.58 17.98 23.56
C GLU A 49 33.99 18.30 23.03
N ASN A 50 34.11 18.91 21.84
CA ASN A 50 35.38 19.06 21.10
C ASN A 50 36.14 17.73 20.92
N ASN A 51 35.41 16.63 20.76
CA ASN A 51 35.97 15.29 20.61
C ASN A 51 36.30 14.99 19.13
N THR A 52 37.50 15.38 18.72
CA THR A 52 37.96 15.25 17.33
C THR A 52 38.03 13.81 16.85
N ILE A 53 38.35 12.86 17.73
CA ILE A 53 38.46 11.43 17.38
C ILE A 53 37.08 10.88 16.96
N VAL A 54 36.04 11.19 17.74
CA VAL A 54 34.67 10.73 17.44
C VAL A 54 34.14 11.42 16.18
N TYR A 55 34.42 12.71 16.02
CA TYR A 55 34.02 13.46 14.83
C TYR A 55 34.64 12.88 13.55
N ASP A 56 35.96 12.67 13.53
CA ASP A 56 36.67 12.12 12.36
C ASP A 56 36.17 10.71 12.01
N LYS A 57 35.89 9.90 13.02
CA LYS A 57 35.28 8.57 12.83
C LYS A 57 33.89 8.68 12.21
N ALA A 58 33.00 9.51 12.77
CA ALA A 58 31.65 9.70 12.26
C ALA A 58 31.66 10.21 10.80
N MET A 59 32.59 11.11 10.46
CA MET A 59 32.76 11.62 9.11
C MET A 59 33.31 10.58 8.14
N SER A 60 34.23 9.71 8.56
CA SER A 60 34.74 8.62 7.70
C SER A 60 33.69 7.54 7.43
N GLU A 61 32.74 7.33 8.34
CA GLU A 61 31.66 6.34 8.20
C GLU A 61 30.34 6.93 7.66
N ILE A 62 30.29 8.23 7.35
CA ILE A 62 29.06 8.95 6.93
C ILE A 62 28.36 8.31 5.71
N GLY A 63 29.11 7.61 4.86
CA GLY A 63 28.58 6.87 3.72
C GLY A 63 27.50 5.86 4.11
N PHE A 64 27.62 5.19 5.25
CA PHE A 64 26.61 4.24 5.73
C PHE A 64 25.29 4.95 6.07
N ALA A 65 25.36 6.09 6.74
CA ALA A 65 24.19 6.92 7.04
C ALA A 65 23.50 7.42 5.77
N LEU A 66 24.27 7.84 4.76
CA LEU A 66 23.73 8.29 3.47
C LEU A 66 23.05 7.16 2.70
N ILE A 67 23.65 5.96 2.66
CA ILE A 67 23.04 4.77 2.02
C ILE A 67 21.72 4.41 2.73
N SER A 68 21.72 4.39 4.06
CA SER A 68 20.52 4.11 4.84
C SER A 68 19.41 5.13 4.57
N LEU A 69 19.76 6.42 4.53
CA LEU A 69 18.82 7.49 4.19
C LEU A 69 18.24 7.32 2.78
N PHE A 70 19.08 6.98 1.80
CA PHE A 70 18.64 6.72 0.43
C PHE A 70 17.65 5.56 0.36
N ILE A 71 17.92 4.45 1.05
CA ILE A 71 17.02 3.29 1.15
C ILE A 71 15.69 3.68 1.81
N ALA A 72 15.73 4.49 2.88
CA ALA A 72 14.53 4.98 3.54
C ALA A 72 13.64 5.80 2.60
N ILE A 73 14.23 6.68 1.79
CA ILE A 73 13.52 7.49 0.79
C ILE A 73 12.83 6.58 -0.24
N ILE A 74 13.53 5.56 -0.75
CA ILE A 74 12.95 4.59 -1.69
C ILE A 74 11.73 3.90 -1.08
N PHE A 75 11.87 3.36 0.14
CA PHE A 75 10.74 2.70 0.81
C PHE A 75 9.59 3.65 1.11
N LEU A 76 9.88 4.90 1.49
CA LEU A 76 8.85 5.92 1.71
C LEU A 76 8.02 6.15 0.45
N ILE A 77 8.66 6.27 -0.71
CA ILE A 77 7.97 6.45 -2.00
C ILE A 77 7.11 5.22 -2.32
N ILE A 78 7.65 4.01 -2.17
CA ILE A 78 6.91 2.76 -2.45
C ILE A 78 5.69 2.64 -1.53
N LYS A 79 5.88 2.81 -0.21
CA LYS A 79 4.81 2.69 0.79
C LYS A 79 3.76 3.79 0.63
N ARG A 80 4.14 5.01 0.22
CA ARG A 80 3.19 6.10 -0.07
C ARG A 80 2.37 5.82 -1.32
N LYS A 81 2.96 5.24 -2.36
CA LYS A 81 2.23 4.81 -3.56
C LYS A 81 1.25 3.67 -3.26
N ALA A 82 1.62 2.73 -2.40
CA ALA A 82 0.81 1.55 -2.06
C ALA A 82 -0.55 1.89 -1.41
N ILE A 83 -0.65 2.98 -0.64
CA ILE A 83 -1.91 3.38 0.01
C ILE A 83 -2.87 4.15 -0.90
N LYS A 84 -2.44 4.51 -2.13
CA LYS A 84 -3.26 5.23 -3.09
C LYS A 84 -4.23 4.26 -3.77
N PHE A 85 -5.50 4.66 -3.85
CA PHE A 85 -6.49 3.95 -4.65
C PHE A 85 -6.31 4.27 -6.13
N LYS A 86 -6.31 3.23 -6.96
CA LYS A 86 -6.50 3.39 -8.40
C LYS A 86 -7.97 3.65 -8.69
N THR A 87 -8.22 4.48 -9.69
CA THR A 87 -9.58 4.82 -10.13
C THR A 87 -9.84 4.16 -11.48
N ILE A 88 -10.99 3.52 -11.61
CA ILE A 88 -11.52 2.99 -12.85
C ILE A 88 -12.78 3.80 -13.15
N ASP A 89 -12.69 4.69 -14.14
CA ASP A 89 -13.79 5.56 -14.54
C ASP A 89 -14.73 4.79 -15.47
N LEU A 90 -15.58 3.97 -14.86
CA LEU A 90 -16.57 3.15 -15.57
C LEU A 90 -17.89 3.14 -14.81
N LYS A 91 -18.97 3.55 -15.48
CA LYS A 91 -20.33 3.38 -14.97
C LYS A 91 -20.74 1.92 -15.16
N VAL A 92 -20.90 1.19 -14.05
CA VAL A 92 -21.26 -0.23 -14.06
C VAL A 92 -22.51 -0.49 -13.24
N SER A 93 -23.35 -1.40 -13.74
CA SER A 93 -24.52 -1.86 -13.00
C SER A 93 -24.09 -2.60 -11.73
N LYS A 94 -25.03 -2.83 -10.80
CA LYS A 94 -24.74 -3.66 -9.62
C LYS A 94 -24.38 -5.09 -10.02
N GLN A 95 -25.10 -5.63 -11.01
CA GLN A 95 -24.89 -6.99 -11.51
C GLN A 95 -23.50 -7.14 -12.14
N ASP A 96 -23.05 -6.19 -12.96
CA ASP A 96 -21.72 -6.25 -13.58
C ASP A 96 -20.60 -6.19 -12.54
N PHE A 97 -20.79 -5.35 -11.52
CA PHE A 97 -19.86 -5.25 -10.41
C PHE A 97 -19.78 -6.56 -9.63
N ASP A 98 -20.94 -7.13 -9.28
CA ASP A 98 -21.00 -8.40 -8.54
C ASP A 98 -20.39 -9.55 -9.34
N LYS A 99 -20.63 -9.60 -10.65
CA LYS A 99 -20.05 -10.58 -11.57
C LYS A 99 -18.54 -10.41 -11.72
N ALA A 100 -18.05 -9.18 -11.83
CA ALA A 100 -16.62 -8.90 -11.89
C ALA A 100 -15.89 -9.36 -10.62
N VAL A 101 -16.50 -9.15 -9.45
CA VAL A 101 -15.98 -9.64 -8.16
C VAL A 101 -15.93 -11.16 -8.15
N GLU A 102 -17.00 -11.84 -8.58
CA GLU A 102 -17.06 -13.30 -8.63
C GLU A 102 -16.01 -13.90 -9.58
N LEU A 103 -15.91 -13.38 -10.81
CA LEU A 103 -14.89 -13.81 -11.77
C LEU A 103 -13.47 -13.65 -11.21
N THR A 104 -13.20 -12.50 -10.59
CA THR A 104 -11.87 -12.23 -10.01
C THR A 104 -11.61 -13.10 -8.78
N GLN A 105 -12.66 -13.42 -8.02
CA GLN A 105 -12.57 -14.33 -6.88
C GLN A 105 -12.13 -15.73 -7.31
N THR A 106 -12.72 -16.25 -8.39
CA THR A 106 -12.36 -17.56 -8.94
C THR A 106 -10.99 -17.53 -9.61
N GLU A 107 -10.65 -16.47 -10.33
CA GLU A 107 -9.40 -16.39 -11.10
C GLU A 107 -8.16 -16.21 -10.21
N LEU A 108 -8.29 -15.44 -9.13
CA LEU A 108 -7.16 -15.07 -8.25
C LEU A 108 -7.28 -15.65 -6.83
N ASP A 109 -8.20 -16.59 -6.62
CA ASP A 109 -8.48 -17.21 -5.33
C ASP A 109 -8.70 -16.19 -4.20
N TRP A 110 -9.52 -15.15 -4.47
CA TRP A 110 -9.82 -14.16 -3.44
C TRP A 110 -10.71 -14.78 -2.36
N LEU A 111 -10.39 -14.46 -1.11
CA LEU A 111 -11.22 -14.76 0.04
C LEU A 111 -12.01 -13.51 0.42
N ILE A 112 -13.28 -13.46 0.07
CA ILE A 112 -14.16 -12.31 0.37
C ILE A 112 -14.45 -12.30 1.88
N LEU A 113 -14.05 -11.23 2.56
CA LEU A 113 -14.32 -11.04 3.99
C LEU A 113 -15.62 -10.27 4.21
N GLU A 114 -15.82 -9.22 3.42
CA GLU A 114 -16.94 -8.31 3.57
C GLU A 114 -17.36 -7.83 2.18
N LYS A 115 -18.65 -7.95 1.86
CA LYS A 115 -19.21 -7.48 0.59
C LYS A 115 -20.56 -6.83 0.84
N ASN A 116 -20.77 -5.67 0.22
CA ASN A 116 -22.09 -5.06 0.10
C ASN A 116 -22.21 -4.29 -1.22
N SER A 117 -23.30 -3.53 -1.38
CA SER A 117 -23.59 -2.79 -2.61
C SER A 117 -22.61 -1.64 -2.93
N LYS A 118 -21.80 -1.21 -1.96
CA LYS A 118 -20.89 -0.06 -2.06
C LYS A 118 -19.42 -0.44 -1.98
N TYR A 119 -19.06 -1.56 -1.36
CA TYR A 119 -17.67 -1.97 -1.25
C TYR A 119 -17.49 -3.48 -1.10
N VAL A 120 -16.25 -3.91 -1.36
CA VAL A 120 -15.75 -5.26 -1.13
C VAL A 120 -14.41 -5.18 -0.42
N ILE A 121 -14.22 -6.05 0.57
CA ILE A 121 -12.94 -6.32 1.22
C ILE A 121 -12.64 -7.80 1.03
N ALA A 122 -11.46 -8.10 0.51
CA ALA A 122 -11.03 -9.46 0.25
C ALA A 122 -9.55 -9.66 0.61
N PHE A 123 -9.14 -10.90 0.79
CA PHE A 123 -7.74 -11.28 0.83
C PHE A 123 -7.35 -12.04 -0.44
N SER A 124 -6.22 -11.68 -1.05
CA SER A 124 -5.60 -12.51 -2.08
C SER A 124 -4.78 -13.61 -1.39
N LYS A 125 -4.99 -14.86 -1.81
CA LYS A 125 -4.16 -15.98 -1.38
C LYS A 125 -2.84 -15.95 -2.17
N ASN A 126 -1.72 -15.90 -1.45
CA ASN A 126 -0.42 -16.04 -2.09
C ASN A 126 0.01 -17.52 -2.05
N ASN A 127 0.27 -18.11 -3.22
CA ASN A 127 0.68 -19.52 -3.33
C ASN A 127 2.11 -19.76 -2.82
N PHE A 128 2.89 -18.70 -2.57
CA PHE A 128 4.28 -18.77 -2.12
C PHE A 128 4.46 -18.60 -0.60
N GLY A 129 3.44 -18.96 0.21
CA GLY A 129 3.60 -19.18 1.66
C GLY A 129 3.91 -17.94 2.52
N GLY A 130 3.93 -16.74 1.95
CA GLY A 130 4.25 -15.52 2.69
C GLY A 130 3.38 -14.36 2.23
N PHE A 131 2.51 -13.90 3.12
CA PHE A 131 1.80 -12.63 3.07
C PHE A 131 0.61 -12.55 2.10
N SER A 132 -0.60 -12.44 2.66
CA SER A 132 -1.81 -12.08 1.93
C SER A 132 -1.86 -10.57 1.63
N GLU A 133 -2.48 -10.22 0.52
CA GLU A 133 -2.83 -8.82 0.23
C GLU A 133 -4.27 -8.55 0.63
N THR A 134 -4.52 -7.42 1.29
CA THR A 134 -5.87 -6.94 1.53
C THR A 134 -6.33 -6.09 0.35
N ILE A 135 -7.34 -6.57 -0.35
CA ILE A 135 -7.98 -5.88 -1.46
C ILE A 135 -9.17 -5.10 -0.91
N ARG A 136 -9.29 -3.84 -1.32
CA ARG A 136 -10.42 -2.96 -1.02
C ARG A 136 -10.95 -2.37 -2.31
N ILE A 137 -12.23 -2.59 -2.57
CA ILE A 137 -12.92 -2.04 -3.73
C ILE A 137 -14.07 -1.19 -3.22
N ILE A 138 -14.19 0.04 -3.70
CA ILE A 138 -15.31 0.94 -3.40
C ILE A 138 -15.98 1.29 -4.71
N LYS A 139 -17.26 0.97 -4.79
CA LYS A 139 -18.14 1.35 -5.89
C LYS A 139 -18.80 2.70 -5.59
N LYS A 140 -18.57 3.67 -6.47
CA LYS A 140 -19.30 4.94 -6.54
C LYS A 140 -19.97 5.03 -7.91
N HIS A 141 -21.08 5.77 -8.01
CA HIS A 141 -22.01 5.74 -9.15
C HIS A 141 -21.34 5.65 -10.54
N ASN A 142 -20.31 6.49 -10.80
CA ASN A 142 -19.61 6.56 -12.08
C ASN A 142 -18.13 6.13 -12.02
N LEU A 143 -17.66 5.64 -10.87
CA LEU A 143 -16.26 5.24 -10.72
C LEU A 143 -16.09 4.13 -9.69
N ILE A 144 -15.07 3.31 -9.89
CA ILE A 144 -14.63 2.33 -8.92
C ILE A 144 -13.25 2.72 -8.41
N LEU A 145 -13.08 2.68 -7.09
CA LEU A 145 -11.79 2.79 -6.45
C LEU A 145 -11.35 1.39 -6.07
N ILE A 146 -10.13 1.01 -6.43
CA ILE A 146 -9.54 -0.26 -6.04
C ILE A 146 -8.14 -0.03 -5.49
N ASN A 147 -7.80 -0.80 -4.46
CA ASN A 147 -6.49 -0.83 -3.87
C ASN A 147 -6.21 -2.25 -3.37
N SER A 148 -4.99 -2.73 -3.56
CA SER A 148 -4.49 -3.95 -2.91
C SER A 148 -3.23 -3.59 -2.12
N ILE A 149 -3.22 -3.88 -0.82
CA ILE A 149 -2.08 -3.64 0.06
C ILE A 149 -1.63 -4.96 0.66
N GLY A 150 -0.39 -5.35 0.38
CA GLY A 150 0.27 -6.44 1.08
C GLY A 150 0.41 -6.16 2.57
N SER A 151 0.53 -7.22 3.37
CA SER A 151 0.79 -7.07 4.81
C SER A 151 2.05 -6.21 5.07
N PRO A 152 2.20 -5.60 6.26
CA PRO A 152 3.38 -4.81 6.61
C PRO A 152 4.70 -5.56 6.39
N TYR A 153 4.64 -6.89 6.51
CA TYR A 153 5.75 -7.83 6.37
C TYR A 153 5.94 -8.34 4.93
N SER A 154 5.03 -8.03 4.01
CA SER A 154 5.19 -8.34 2.59
C SER A 154 6.38 -7.62 2.00
N MET A 155 7.14 -8.31 1.15
CA MET A 155 8.27 -7.71 0.46
C MET A 155 7.73 -6.59 -0.43
N PRO A 156 8.25 -5.35 -0.32
CA PRO A 156 7.69 -4.20 -1.03
C PRO A 156 7.75 -4.31 -2.56
N LEU A 157 8.50 -5.28 -3.09
CA LEU A 157 8.67 -5.54 -4.53
C LEU A 157 7.96 -6.81 -5.02
N SER A 158 7.36 -7.63 -4.14
CA SER A 158 6.73 -8.90 -4.50
C SER A 158 5.20 -8.85 -4.47
N GLY A 159 4.62 -7.65 -4.42
CA GLY A 159 3.16 -7.47 -4.34
C GLY A 159 2.47 -7.84 -5.65
N ARG A 160 1.33 -8.52 -5.55
CA ARG A 160 0.38 -8.82 -6.64
C ARG A 160 -0.64 -7.69 -6.84
N ASN A 161 -0.37 -6.50 -6.31
CA ASN A 161 -1.28 -5.36 -6.37
C ASN A 161 -1.68 -5.00 -7.81
N GLU A 162 -0.70 -4.93 -8.72
CA GLU A 162 -0.98 -4.64 -10.13
C GLU A 162 -1.87 -5.71 -10.76
N GLU A 163 -1.56 -6.98 -10.51
CA GLU A 163 -2.31 -8.13 -11.00
C GLU A 163 -3.75 -8.13 -10.48
N ASN A 164 -3.93 -7.98 -9.17
CA ASN A 164 -5.24 -7.88 -8.53
C ASN A 164 -6.09 -6.75 -9.14
N ILE A 165 -5.48 -5.60 -9.44
CA ILE A 165 -6.19 -4.47 -10.03
C ILE A 165 -6.51 -4.70 -11.51
N GLU A 166 -5.55 -5.15 -12.31
CA GLU A 166 -5.74 -5.30 -13.75
C GLU A 166 -6.68 -6.47 -14.07
N THR A 167 -6.58 -7.61 -13.37
CA THR A 167 -7.54 -8.71 -13.53
C THR A 167 -8.95 -8.27 -13.17
N PHE A 168 -9.13 -7.56 -12.04
CA PHE A 168 -10.45 -7.03 -11.68
C PHE A 168 -11.00 -6.09 -12.74
N LYS A 169 -10.18 -5.17 -13.26
CA LYS A 169 -10.55 -4.22 -14.32
C LYS A 169 -10.91 -4.93 -15.63
N GLN A 170 -10.18 -5.98 -16.01
CA GLN A 170 -10.50 -6.80 -17.17
C GLN A 170 -11.85 -7.51 -16.98
N ASN A 171 -12.06 -8.17 -15.85
CA ASN A 171 -13.31 -8.88 -15.55
C ASN A 171 -14.52 -7.92 -15.44
N LEU A 172 -14.29 -6.70 -14.94
CA LEU A 172 -15.28 -5.64 -14.95
C LEU A 172 -15.66 -5.20 -16.36
N THR A 173 -14.68 -5.09 -17.26
CA THR A 173 -14.92 -4.74 -18.66
C THR A 173 -15.69 -5.85 -19.38
N LYS A 174 -15.30 -7.12 -19.17
CA LYS A 174 -16.00 -8.29 -19.70
C LYS A 174 -17.46 -8.34 -19.24
N ALA A 175 -17.72 -8.15 -17.95
CA ALA A 175 -19.07 -8.17 -17.39
C ALA A 175 -19.97 -7.06 -17.98
N ASN A 176 -19.46 -5.83 -18.07
CA ASN A 176 -20.20 -4.69 -18.63
C ASN A 176 -20.52 -4.86 -20.13
N VAL A 177 -19.62 -5.47 -20.92
CA VAL A 177 -19.90 -5.76 -22.34
C VAL A 177 -20.98 -6.81 -22.49
N GLN A 178 -20.93 -7.89 -21.71
CA GLN A 178 -21.92 -8.97 -21.76
C GLN A 178 -23.35 -8.54 -21.40
N HIS A 179 -23.51 -7.47 -20.62
CA HIS A 179 -24.82 -6.93 -20.27
C HIS A 179 -25.38 -5.95 -21.33
N ARG A 180 -24.55 -5.50 -22.29
CA ARG A 180 -24.98 -4.58 -23.37
C ARG A 180 -25.36 -5.30 -24.67
N VAL A 181 -25.04 -6.58 -24.77
CA VAL A 181 -25.42 -7.48 -25.88
C VAL A 181 -26.66 -8.25 -25.47
#